data_AF-A0A843GHP5-F1
#
_entry.id   AF-A0A843GHP5-F1
#
_cell.length_a   1.000
_cell.length_b   1.000
_cell.length_c   1.000
_cell.angle_alpha   90.00
_cell.angle_beta   90.00
_cell.angle_gamma   90.00
#
_symmetry.space_group_name_H-M   'P 1'
#
loop_
_entity.id
_entity.type
_entity.pdbx_description
1 polymer ?
#
loop_
_entity_poly.entity_id
_entity_poly.type
_entity_poly.pdbx_seq_one_letter_code
_entity_poly.pdbx_strand_id
1 'polypeptide(L)'
;KRDLKEIIDEKLSVKNQEYYDNYNIQINSSLIAFENTTNPFSYKFKTYVFCMKGDYSFERIVSSDVDCINLNDPVPLLYLKNHPGLSYNDSSYSYGNSLSEFLRKKDVENYSYYINANSPLIIRKCPYDPYKHHGDDNGKVMKNCRDNGYYHESRDGACYLCRLEGKCGCEHYGFETFINPQKTNETGRVSACGSDHVIFSDDIYSGVEVIYNSENGLNEILYLDPHGHKVKYGMSGF
;
A
#
# COMPACT_ATOMS: atom_id res chain seq x y z
N LYS A 1 2.57 2.50 -22.46
CA LYS A 1 2.24 2.96 -21.08
C LYS A 1 2.11 4.47 -21.18
N ARG A 2 0.99 5.08 -20.78
CA ARG A 2 0.81 6.53 -20.84
C ARG A 2 1.51 7.18 -19.64
N ASP A 3 2.13 8.33 -19.84
CA ASP A 3 2.85 9.04 -18.77
C ASP A 3 1.85 9.69 -17.79
N LEU A 4 2.17 9.70 -16.49
CA LEU A 4 1.29 10.25 -15.47
C LEU A 4 1.06 11.76 -15.68
N LYS A 5 2.10 12.47 -16.12
CA LYS A 5 2.02 13.90 -16.43
C LYS A 5 1.01 14.14 -17.56
N GLU A 6 1.08 13.36 -18.64
CA GLU A 6 0.14 13.47 -19.77
C GLU A 6 -1.31 13.27 -19.32
N ILE A 7 -1.57 12.28 -18.47
CA ILE A 7 -2.93 12.01 -17.96
C ILE A 7 -3.45 13.18 -17.13
N ILE A 8 -2.60 13.79 -16.29
CA ILE A 8 -2.97 14.93 -15.46
C ILE A 8 -3.18 16.17 -16.33
N ASP A 9 -2.31 16.44 -17.30
CA ASP A 9 -2.41 17.58 -18.22
C ASP A 9 -3.69 17.51 -19.08
N GLU A 10 -4.10 16.31 -19.49
CA GLU A 10 -5.40 16.13 -20.16
C GLU A 10 -6.58 16.47 -19.25
N LYS A 11 -6.56 16.02 -17.99
CA LYS A 11 -7.61 16.36 -17.02
C LYS A 11 -7.64 17.86 -16.70
N LEU A 12 -6.48 18.49 -16.61
CA LEU A 12 -6.35 19.93 -16.46
C LEU A 12 -6.94 20.65 -17.67
N SER A 13 -6.65 20.20 -18.89
CA SER A 13 -7.19 20.77 -20.12
C SER A 13 -8.72 20.70 -20.18
N VAL A 14 -9.31 19.56 -19.78
CA VAL A 14 -10.78 19.43 -19.66
C VAL A 14 -11.35 20.42 -18.65
N LYS A 15 -10.70 20.59 -17.49
CA LYS A 15 -11.14 21.58 -16.49
C LYS A 15 -10.97 23.02 -16.96
N ASN A 16 -9.90 23.33 -17.67
CA ASN A 16 -9.70 24.66 -18.25
C ASN A 16 -10.82 25.01 -19.23
N GLN A 17 -11.22 24.06 -20.07
CA GLN A 17 -12.34 24.24 -20.99
C GLN A 17 -13.67 24.45 -20.25
N GLU A 18 -13.94 23.66 -19.20
CA GLU A 18 -15.14 23.83 -18.36
C GLU A 18 -15.24 25.23 -17.74
N TYR A 19 -14.11 25.83 -17.34
CA TYR A 19 -14.09 27.19 -16.82
C TYR A 19 -14.33 28.25 -17.90
N TYR A 20 -13.82 28.03 -19.11
CA TYR A 20 -14.10 28.89 -20.23
C TYR A 20 -15.59 28.88 -20.58
N ASP A 21 -16.17 27.68 -20.74
CA ASP A 21 -17.56 27.49 -21.16
C ASP A 21 -18.55 28.08 -20.14
N ASN A 22 -18.26 27.95 -18.84
CA ASN A 22 -19.17 28.39 -17.78
C ASN A 22 -18.96 29.84 -17.31
N TYR A 23 -17.73 30.35 -17.38
CA TYR A 23 -17.38 31.63 -16.74
C TYR A 23 -16.67 32.63 -17.66
N ASN A 24 -16.39 32.25 -18.92
CA ASN A 24 -15.57 33.00 -19.87
C ASN A 24 -14.21 33.38 -19.28
N ILE A 25 -13.58 32.42 -18.59
CA ILE A 25 -12.23 32.55 -18.04
C ILE A 25 -11.32 31.64 -18.85
N GLN A 26 -10.32 32.21 -19.53
CA GLN A 26 -9.31 31.44 -20.22
C GLN A 26 -8.28 30.94 -19.20
N ILE A 27 -8.13 29.62 -19.09
CA ILE A 27 -7.14 29.01 -18.20
C ILE A 27 -6.17 28.19 -19.06
N ASN A 28 -4.88 28.35 -18.81
CA ASN A 28 -3.84 27.44 -19.28
C ASN A 28 -3.09 26.91 -18.06
N SER A 29 -3.11 25.60 -17.88
CA SER A 29 -2.47 24.96 -16.74
C SER A 29 -1.79 23.68 -17.14
N SER A 30 -0.65 23.41 -16.52
CA SER A 30 0.12 22.20 -16.76
C SER A 30 0.82 21.75 -15.49
N LEU A 31 0.93 20.44 -15.31
CA LEU A 31 1.76 19.86 -14.28
C LEU A 31 3.24 20.14 -14.59
N ILE A 32 3.93 20.72 -13.61
CA ILE A 32 5.37 21.01 -13.68
C ILE A 32 6.15 19.86 -13.07
N ALA A 33 5.75 19.43 -11.88
CA ALA A 33 6.40 18.34 -11.16
C ALA A 33 5.44 17.71 -10.15
N PHE A 34 5.74 16.48 -9.78
CA PHE A 34 5.22 15.86 -8.57
C PHE A 34 6.40 15.33 -7.75
N GLU A 35 6.32 15.46 -6.43
CA GLU A 35 7.41 15.18 -5.50
C GLU A 35 6.87 14.36 -4.32
N ASN A 36 7.66 13.41 -3.81
CA ASN A 36 7.35 12.78 -2.53
C ASN A 36 7.48 13.81 -1.40
N THR A 37 6.62 13.72 -0.41
CA THR A 37 6.77 14.50 0.83
C THR A 37 7.49 13.68 1.90
N THR A 38 7.72 14.26 3.07
CA THR A 38 8.21 13.49 4.24
C THR A 38 7.16 12.52 4.78
N ASN A 39 5.87 12.74 4.47
CA ASN A 39 4.78 11.82 4.76
C ASN A 39 4.61 10.85 3.57
N PRO A 40 4.85 9.54 3.72
CA PRO A 40 4.77 8.59 2.61
C PRO A 40 3.34 8.42 2.06
N PHE A 41 2.34 8.94 2.77
CA PHE A 41 0.94 8.96 2.34
C PHE A 41 0.54 10.24 1.59
N SER A 42 1.46 11.20 1.37
CA SER A 42 1.18 12.50 0.76
C SER A 42 2.20 12.90 -0.30
N TYR A 43 1.71 13.52 -1.39
CA TYR A 43 2.47 13.86 -2.59
C TYR A 43 2.25 15.30 -2.97
N LYS A 44 3.33 16.02 -3.29
CA LYS A 44 3.26 17.43 -3.67
C LYS A 44 3.20 17.57 -5.18
N PHE A 45 2.15 18.18 -5.68
CA PHE A 45 2.00 18.53 -7.09
C PHE A 45 2.27 20.02 -7.28
N LYS A 46 3.16 20.35 -8.22
CA LYS A 46 3.44 21.71 -8.65
C LYS A 46 2.78 21.92 -10.01
N THR A 47 1.78 22.79 -10.05
CA THR A 47 0.99 23.06 -11.25
C THR A 47 1.17 24.52 -11.63
N TYR A 48 1.56 24.76 -12.87
CA TYR A 48 1.52 26.09 -13.44
C TYR A 48 0.07 26.44 -13.78
N VAL A 49 -0.37 27.64 -13.43
CA VAL A 49 -1.71 28.14 -13.73
C VAL A 49 -1.60 29.57 -14.22
N PHE A 50 -2.08 29.78 -15.43
CA PHE A 50 -2.35 31.09 -16.02
C PHE A 50 -3.86 31.24 -16.24
N CYS A 51 -4.44 32.35 -15.80
CA CYS A 51 -5.85 32.67 -15.96
C CYS A 51 -6.01 34.08 -16.54
N MET A 52 -6.98 34.28 -17.43
CA MET A 52 -7.33 35.58 -17.98
C MET A 52 -8.85 35.76 -18.07
N LYS A 53 -9.35 36.92 -17.63
CA LYS A 53 -10.76 37.34 -17.78
C LYS A 53 -10.83 38.82 -18.15
N GLY A 54 -11.16 39.12 -19.40
CA GLY A 54 -11.04 40.49 -19.93
C GLY A 54 -9.58 40.95 -19.81
N ASP A 55 -9.37 42.10 -19.16
CA ASP A 55 -8.03 42.69 -18.99
C ASP A 55 -7.30 42.22 -17.71
N TYR A 56 -7.94 41.36 -16.90
CA TYR A 56 -7.33 40.83 -15.67
C TYR A 56 -6.63 39.51 -15.95
N SER A 57 -5.35 39.41 -15.60
CA SER A 57 -4.56 38.19 -15.68
C SER A 57 -3.98 37.77 -14.33
N PHE A 58 -3.83 36.47 -14.13
CA PHE A 58 -3.17 35.87 -12.98
C PHE A 58 -2.25 34.75 -13.47
N GLU A 59 -1.02 34.70 -12.96
CA GLU A 59 -0.05 33.67 -13.30
C GLU A 59 0.71 33.24 -12.05
N ARG A 60 0.71 31.92 -11.77
CA ARG A 60 1.47 31.38 -10.64
C ARG A 60 1.73 29.89 -10.79
N ILE A 61 2.80 29.43 -10.16
CA ILE A 61 2.96 28.01 -9.80
C ILE A 61 2.28 27.78 -8.45
N VAL A 62 1.26 26.93 -8.45
CA VAL A 62 0.54 26.48 -7.25
C VAL A 62 1.12 25.14 -6.81
N SER A 63 1.34 25.00 -5.51
CA SER A 63 1.71 23.72 -4.90
C SER A 63 0.52 23.19 -4.10
N SER A 64 0.18 21.93 -4.31
CA SER A 64 -0.89 21.23 -3.59
C SER A 64 -0.41 19.87 -3.12
N ASP A 65 -0.65 19.57 -1.85
CA ASP A 65 -0.41 18.23 -1.30
C ASP A 65 -1.67 17.38 -1.50
N VAL A 66 -1.48 16.16 -2.00
CA VAL A 66 -2.54 15.20 -2.31
C VAL A 66 -2.20 13.88 -1.62
N ASP A 67 -3.15 13.38 -0.83
CA ASP A 67 -2.97 12.14 -0.08
C ASP A 67 -3.39 10.91 -0.90
N CYS A 68 -2.69 9.79 -0.70
CA CYS A 68 -3.09 8.49 -1.25
C CYS A 68 -4.03 7.70 -0.32
N ILE A 69 -4.43 8.29 0.82
CA ILE A 69 -5.42 7.70 1.73
C ILE A 69 -6.74 7.51 0.98
N ASN A 70 -7.39 6.37 1.20
CA ASN A 70 -8.60 5.91 0.51
C ASN A 70 -8.41 5.54 -0.98
N LEU A 71 -7.19 5.55 -1.50
CA LEU A 71 -6.90 4.96 -2.81
C LEU A 71 -6.68 3.46 -2.70
N ASN A 72 -6.88 2.75 -3.82
CA ASN A 72 -6.60 1.32 -3.91
C ASN A 72 -5.09 1.09 -3.94
N ASP A 73 -4.61 0.11 -3.18
CA ASP A 73 -3.26 -0.42 -3.30
C ASP A 73 -3.18 -1.32 -4.54
N PRO A 74 -2.42 -0.93 -5.58
CA PRO A 74 -2.37 -1.66 -6.83
C PRO A 74 -1.49 -2.92 -6.76
N VAL A 75 -0.62 -3.06 -5.75
CA VAL A 75 0.46 -4.05 -5.75
C VAL A 75 -0.05 -5.48 -5.90
N PRO A 76 -1.00 -5.99 -5.08
CA PRO A 76 -1.45 -7.37 -5.21
C PRO A 76 -2.05 -7.67 -6.58
N LEU A 77 -2.81 -6.72 -7.15
CA LEU A 77 -3.39 -6.89 -8.48
C LEU A 77 -2.31 -6.94 -9.57
N LEU A 78 -1.31 -6.08 -9.51
CA LEU A 78 -0.25 -6.02 -10.52
C LEU A 78 0.58 -7.30 -10.57
N TYR A 79 0.83 -7.94 -9.41
CA TYR A 79 1.57 -9.20 -9.32
C TYR A 79 0.69 -10.43 -9.59
N LEU A 80 -0.53 -10.45 -9.06
CA LEU A 80 -1.33 -11.68 -8.97
C LEU A 80 -2.43 -11.78 -10.04
N LYS A 81 -2.70 -10.75 -10.86
CA LYS A 81 -3.77 -10.77 -11.88
C LYS A 81 -3.72 -11.95 -12.86
N ASN A 82 -2.53 -12.49 -13.11
CA ASN A 82 -2.32 -13.62 -14.02
C ASN A 82 -2.32 -14.98 -13.30
N HIS A 83 -2.57 -14.98 -11.99
CA HIS A 83 -2.63 -16.18 -11.17
C HIS A 83 -4.10 -16.46 -10.79
N PRO A 84 -4.58 -17.71 -10.92
CA PRO A 84 -5.97 -18.03 -10.65
C PRO A 84 -6.32 -17.87 -9.17
N GLY A 85 -7.54 -17.40 -8.91
CA GLY A 85 -8.11 -17.33 -7.55
C GLY A 85 -8.06 -15.96 -6.88
N LEU A 86 -7.40 -14.97 -7.48
CA LEU A 86 -7.46 -13.59 -6.98
C LEU A 86 -8.87 -13.03 -7.16
N SER A 87 -9.45 -12.54 -6.08
CA SER A 87 -10.65 -11.72 -6.07
C SER A 87 -10.49 -10.55 -5.09
N TYR A 88 -11.35 -9.55 -5.17
CA TYR A 88 -11.39 -8.46 -4.20
C TYR A 88 -12.81 -7.92 -4.04
N ASN A 89 -13.06 -7.31 -2.88
CA ASN A 89 -14.27 -6.54 -2.60
C ASN A 89 -13.90 -5.08 -2.36
N ASP A 90 -14.82 -4.27 -1.84
CA ASP A 90 -14.62 -2.83 -1.61
C ASP A 90 -13.51 -2.49 -0.59
N SER A 91 -12.99 -3.47 0.16
CA SER A 91 -12.06 -3.25 1.28
C SER A 91 -10.81 -4.13 1.27
N SER A 92 -10.85 -5.31 0.65
CA SER A 92 -9.76 -6.28 0.73
C SER A 92 -9.59 -7.12 -0.51
N TYR A 93 -8.36 -7.58 -0.72
CA TYR A 93 -8.03 -8.67 -1.62
C TYR A 93 -8.22 -10.02 -0.91
N SER A 94 -8.78 -10.99 -1.62
CA SER A 94 -8.76 -12.41 -1.24
C SER A 94 -7.95 -13.15 -2.29
N TYR A 95 -6.84 -13.78 -1.87
CA TYR A 95 -5.89 -14.34 -2.82
C TYR A 95 -6.29 -15.72 -3.35
N GLY A 96 -7.17 -16.46 -2.66
CA GLY A 96 -7.45 -17.84 -3.04
C GLY A 96 -6.14 -18.63 -3.18
N ASN A 97 -5.85 -19.17 -4.37
CA ASN A 97 -4.58 -19.82 -4.65
C ASN A 97 -3.52 -18.90 -5.28
N SER A 98 -3.85 -17.66 -5.63
CA SER A 98 -3.02 -16.81 -6.50
C SER A 98 -1.66 -16.48 -5.89
N LEU A 99 -1.64 -16.08 -4.61
CA LEU A 99 -0.39 -15.77 -3.90
C LEU A 99 0.45 -17.04 -3.68
N SER A 100 -0.19 -18.13 -3.26
CA SER A 100 0.49 -19.41 -3.05
C SER A 100 1.17 -19.91 -4.33
N GLU A 101 0.50 -19.78 -5.47
CA GLU A 101 1.03 -20.10 -6.80
C GLU A 101 2.17 -19.16 -7.24
N PHE A 102 2.08 -17.88 -6.89
CA PHE A 102 3.17 -16.92 -7.11
C PHE A 102 4.42 -17.29 -6.31
N LEU A 103 4.26 -17.55 -5.01
CA LEU A 103 5.35 -17.96 -4.12
C LEU A 103 5.97 -19.31 -4.55
N ARG A 104 5.14 -20.26 -4.99
CA ARG A 104 5.60 -21.54 -5.56
C ARG A 104 6.53 -21.35 -6.75
N LYS A 105 6.22 -20.43 -7.66
CA LYS A 105 7.05 -20.12 -8.84
C LYS A 105 8.36 -19.40 -8.49
N LYS A 106 8.45 -18.86 -7.28
CA LYS A 106 9.65 -18.21 -6.71
C LYS A 106 10.41 -19.16 -5.76
N ASP A 107 10.09 -20.46 -5.79
CA ASP A 107 10.73 -21.52 -4.98
C ASP A 107 10.68 -21.26 -3.46
N VAL A 108 9.64 -20.55 -2.99
CA VAL A 108 9.44 -20.27 -1.56
C VAL A 108 8.92 -21.51 -0.85
N GLU A 109 9.62 -21.93 0.22
CA GLU A 109 9.16 -23.04 1.06
C GLU A 109 7.84 -22.73 1.78
N ASN A 110 7.02 -23.76 1.98
CA ASN A 110 5.72 -23.64 2.66
C ASN A 110 4.78 -22.59 2.03
N TYR A 111 4.91 -22.33 0.73
CA TYR A 111 4.06 -21.42 -0.04
C TYR A 111 2.55 -21.68 0.13
N SER A 112 2.17 -22.92 0.47
CA SER A 112 0.77 -23.33 0.71
C SER A 112 0.15 -22.67 1.95
N TYR A 113 0.95 -22.16 2.89
CA TYR A 113 0.42 -21.46 4.08
C TYR A 113 -0.25 -20.12 3.74
N TYR A 114 -0.02 -19.59 2.53
CA TYR A 114 -0.69 -18.41 2.00
C TYR A 114 -1.93 -18.71 1.16
N ILE A 115 -2.39 -19.97 1.09
CA ILE A 115 -3.68 -20.29 0.49
C ILE A 115 -4.80 -19.58 1.25
N ASN A 116 -5.67 -18.90 0.49
CA ASN A 116 -6.74 -18.04 0.98
C ASN A 116 -6.27 -16.86 1.84
N ALA A 117 -4.98 -16.50 1.81
CA ALA A 117 -4.52 -15.28 2.48
C ALA A 117 -5.22 -14.04 1.90
N ASN A 118 -5.20 -12.94 2.66
CA ASN A 118 -5.79 -11.67 2.28
C ASN A 118 -4.90 -10.49 2.65
N SER A 119 -5.16 -9.35 2.03
CA SER A 119 -4.59 -8.06 2.43
C SER A 119 -5.63 -6.96 2.24
N PRO A 120 -5.40 -5.77 2.81
CA PRO A 120 -6.23 -4.61 2.53
C PRO A 120 -6.17 -4.22 1.05
N LEU A 121 -7.26 -3.65 0.53
CA LEU A 121 -7.32 -3.00 -0.78
C LEU A 121 -7.18 -1.48 -0.63
N ILE A 122 -7.76 -0.90 0.41
CA ILE A 122 -7.84 0.55 0.58
C ILE A 122 -6.75 1.04 1.52
N ILE A 123 -5.97 2.02 1.08
CA ILE A 123 -4.87 2.59 1.87
C ILE A 123 -5.44 3.38 3.05
N ARG A 124 -5.14 2.91 4.26
CA ARG A 124 -5.51 3.55 5.54
C ARG A 124 -4.28 3.63 6.42
N LYS A 125 -3.93 4.82 6.90
CA LYS A 125 -2.78 4.98 7.81
C LYS A 125 -3.08 4.32 9.17
N CYS A 126 -2.12 3.56 9.67
CA CYS A 126 -2.19 2.98 11.02
C CYS A 126 -2.18 4.09 12.09
N PRO A 127 -3.13 4.06 13.04
CA PRO A 127 -3.15 5.03 14.14
C PRO A 127 -2.20 4.67 15.29
N TYR A 128 -1.62 3.47 15.29
CA TYR A 128 -0.75 2.99 16.36
C TYR A 128 0.70 3.38 16.08
N ASP A 129 1.14 4.48 16.68
CA ASP A 129 2.51 4.98 16.60
C ASP A 129 3.02 5.32 18.01
N PRO A 130 4.25 4.92 18.40
CA PRO A 130 5.22 4.09 17.68
C PRO A 130 4.74 2.64 17.41
N TYR A 131 5.20 2.05 16.31
CA TYR A 131 4.78 0.70 15.86
C TYR A 131 5.03 -0.42 16.87
N LYS A 132 5.92 -0.24 17.84
CA LYS A 132 6.09 -1.21 18.94
C LYS A 132 4.80 -1.48 19.74
N HIS A 133 3.84 -0.56 19.72
CA HIS A 133 2.55 -0.72 20.42
C HIS A 133 1.65 -1.80 19.80
N HIS A 134 1.98 -2.37 18.64
CA HIS A 134 1.20 -3.47 18.08
C HIS A 134 1.26 -4.73 18.96
N GLY A 135 2.35 -4.93 19.70
CA GLY A 135 2.48 -6.00 20.70
C GLY A 135 1.74 -5.75 22.02
N ASP A 136 1.14 -4.58 22.22
CA ASP A 136 0.45 -4.25 23.47
C ASP A 136 -0.89 -5.01 23.61
N ASP A 137 -1.42 -5.01 24.83
CA ASP A 137 -2.69 -5.65 25.21
C ASP A 137 -2.79 -7.10 24.73
N ASN A 138 -1.69 -7.84 24.91
CA ASN A 138 -1.54 -9.24 24.51
C ASN A 138 -1.95 -9.50 23.05
N GLY A 139 -1.54 -8.61 22.13
CA GLY A 139 -1.72 -8.77 20.69
C GLY A 139 -3.07 -8.28 20.16
N LYS A 140 -3.96 -7.75 21.02
CA LYS A 140 -5.22 -7.15 20.59
C LYS A 140 -5.02 -5.91 19.71
N VAL A 141 -3.95 -5.15 19.94
CA VAL A 141 -3.62 -3.99 19.08
C VAL A 141 -3.25 -4.46 17.67
N MET A 142 -2.41 -5.50 17.55
CA MET A 142 -2.14 -6.15 16.26
C MET A 142 -3.41 -6.68 15.59
N LYS A 143 -4.29 -7.35 16.35
CA LYS A 143 -5.58 -7.83 15.84
C LYS A 143 -6.41 -6.68 15.27
N ASN A 144 -6.57 -5.58 16.01
CA ASN A 144 -7.30 -4.41 15.52
C ASN A 144 -6.66 -3.82 14.27
N CYS A 145 -5.33 -3.72 14.25
CA CYS A 145 -4.59 -3.19 13.11
C CYS A 145 -4.86 -4.00 11.84
N ARG A 146 -4.81 -5.32 11.95
CA ARG A 146 -5.10 -6.24 10.85
C ARG A 146 -6.56 -6.16 10.41
N ASP A 147 -7.50 -6.24 11.34
CA ASP A 147 -8.93 -6.27 11.03
C ASP A 147 -9.41 -4.99 10.33
N ASN A 148 -8.77 -3.86 10.60
CA ASN A 148 -9.06 -2.58 9.95
C ASN A 148 -8.25 -2.32 8.67
N GLY A 149 -7.28 -3.17 8.37
CA GLY A 149 -6.47 -3.13 7.17
C GLY A 149 -5.56 -1.91 7.08
N TYR A 150 -4.83 -1.61 8.16
CA TYR A 150 -3.93 -0.46 8.17
C TYR A 150 -2.59 -0.72 7.46
N TYR A 151 -2.01 0.38 6.98
CA TYR A 151 -0.69 0.50 6.39
C TYR A 151 0.24 1.26 7.34
N HIS A 152 1.51 0.91 7.31
CA HIS A 152 2.55 1.47 8.17
C HIS A 152 3.64 2.11 7.34
N GLU A 153 4.17 3.24 7.80
CA GLU A 153 5.34 3.85 7.21
C GLU A 153 6.51 2.87 7.22
N SER A 154 7.23 2.83 6.11
CA SER A 154 8.31 1.88 5.91
C SER A 154 9.37 2.46 4.99
N ARG A 155 10.63 2.33 5.41
CA ARG A 155 11.78 2.66 4.57
C ARG A 155 11.99 1.64 3.47
N ASP A 156 11.60 0.39 3.72
CA ASP A 156 11.80 -0.72 2.79
C ASP A 156 10.59 -0.88 1.85
N GLY A 157 9.43 -0.34 2.25
CA GLY A 157 8.22 -0.29 1.43
C GLY A 157 8.25 0.78 0.34
N ALA A 158 7.54 0.53 -0.76
CA ALA A 158 7.41 1.48 -1.86
C ALA A 158 6.43 2.64 -1.54
N CYS A 159 6.75 3.84 -2.04
CA CYS A 159 5.76 4.93 -2.11
C CYS A 159 4.66 4.60 -3.12
N TYR A 160 3.50 5.25 -3.01
CA TYR A 160 2.32 4.98 -3.83
C TYR A 160 2.59 5.09 -5.34
N LEU A 161 3.39 6.07 -5.76
CA LEU A 161 3.74 6.24 -7.17
C LEU A 161 4.55 5.04 -7.71
N CYS A 162 5.49 4.51 -6.91
CA CYS A 162 6.22 3.30 -7.26
C CYS A 162 5.32 2.05 -7.20
N ARG A 163 4.37 1.99 -6.26
CA ARG A 163 3.34 0.93 -6.21
C ARG A 163 2.51 0.88 -7.50
N LEU A 164 2.13 2.01 -8.09
CA LEU A 164 1.44 2.06 -9.39
C LEU A 164 2.26 1.44 -10.54
N GLU A 165 3.58 1.34 -10.38
CA GLU A 165 4.46 0.68 -11.33
C GLU A 165 4.68 -0.81 -11.03
N GLY A 166 4.09 -1.32 -9.95
CA GLY A 166 4.31 -2.69 -9.48
C GLY A 166 5.65 -2.84 -8.76
N LYS A 167 6.12 -1.80 -8.07
CA LYS A 167 7.27 -1.89 -7.16
C LYS A 167 6.79 -2.03 -5.73
N CYS A 168 7.53 -2.82 -4.95
CA CYS A 168 7.20 -3.12 -3.56
C CYS A 168 8.23 -2.56 -2.57
N GLY A 169 9.41 -2.20 -3.07
CA GLY A 169 10.38 -1.31 -2.40
C GLY A 169 10.87 -0.21 -3.34
N CYS A 170 11.37 0.90 -2.78
CA CYS A 170 12.01 1.97 -3.54
C CYS A 170 12.93 2.82 -2.66
N GLU A 171 13.73 3.70 -3.26
CA GLU A 171 14.59 4.65 -2.51
C GLU A 171 13.79 5.74 -1.78
N HIS A 172 12.55 5.96 -2.18
CA HIS A 172 11.65 6.90 -1.52
C HIS A 172 11.10 6.30 -0.23
N TYR A 173 10.89 7.14 0.78
CA TYR A 173 10.18 6.72 1.97
C TYR A 173 8.74 6.35 1.61
N GLY A 174 8.33 5.14 1.97
CA GLY A 174 7.08 4.54 1.55
C GLY A 174 6.29 3.99 2.72
N PHE A 175 5.47 3.00 2.42
CA PHE A 175 4.66 2.30 3.41
C PHE A 175 4.52 0.83 3.04
N GLU A 176 4.10 0.02 4.00
CA GLU A 176 3.89 -1.42 3.89
C GLU A 176 2.57 -1.83 4.54
N THR A 177 2.13 -3.06 4.26
CA THR A 177 1.03 -3.69 4.97
C THR A 177 1.31 -5.19 5.13
N PHE A 178 0.56 -5.83 6.01
CA PHE A 178 0.66 -7.26 6.21
C PHE A 178 -0.20 -8.05 5.22
N ILE A 179 0.37 -9.16 4.78
CA ILE A 179 -0.35 -10.25 4.16
C ILE A 179 -0.80 -11.20 5.27
N ASN A 180 -2.11 -11.38 5.39
CA ASN A 180 -2.74 -12.12 6.46
C ASN A 180 -3.01 -13.56 6.03
N PRO A 181 -2.30 -14.56 6.59
CA PRO A 181 -2.64 -15.97 6.40
C PRO A 181 -4.01 -16.30 7.00
N GLN A 182 -4.53 -17.47 6.64
CA GLN A 182 -5.72 -18.01 7.31
C GLN A 182 -5.41 -18.41 8.75
N LYS A 183 -6.45 -18.40 9.60
CA LYS A 183 -6.32 -18.89 10.97
C LYS A 183 -5.96 -20.38 10.96
N THR A 184 -5.18 -20.83 11.94
CA THR A 184 -4.65 -22.21 11.99
C THR A 184 -4.57 -22.73 13.40
N ASN A 185 -4.70 -24.04 13.60
CA ASN A 185 -4.42 -24.69 14.90
C ASN A 185 -3.01 -25.30 14.98
N GLU A 186 -2.29 -25.37 13.86
CA GLU A 186 -0.89 -25.77 13.82
C GLU A 186 0.03 -24.65 14.32
N THR A 187 1.21 -25.02 14.82
CA THR A 187 2.20 -24.10 15.41
C THR A 187 3.62 -24.42 14.94
N GLY A 188 4.56 -23.50 15.18
CA GLY A 188 5.98 -23.68 14.88
C GLY A 188 6.29 -23.59 13.39
N ARG A 189 5.46 -22.86 12.64
CA ARG A 189 5.57 -22.73 11.19
C ARG A 189 6.56 -21.63 10.77
N VAL A 190 7.14 -21.82 9.60
CA VAL A 190 8.03 -20.85 8.91
C VAL A 190 7.57 -20.75 7.47
N SER A 191 7.52 -19.53 6.92
CA SER A 191 7.23 -19.27 5.50
C SER A 191 7.87 -17.94 5.10
N ALA A 192 7.53 -17.37 3.94
CA ALA A 192 7.93 -16.00 3.59
C ALA A 192 7.51 -14.99 4.68
N CYS A 193 8.26 -13.92 4.88
CA CYS A 193 7.84 -12.83 5.75
C CYS A 193 6.60 -12.15 5.17
N GLY A 194 5.52 -12.09 5.96
CA GLY A 194 4.21 -11.58 5.61
C GLY A 194 4.09 -10.07 5.46
N SER A 195 5.19 -9.36 5.19
CA SER A 195 5.16 -7.95 4.81
C SER A 195 5.07 -7.84 3.28
N ASP A 196 4.23 -6.98 2.74
CA ASP A 196 3.99 -6.88 1.29
C ASP A 196 5.26 -6.49 0.51
N HIS A 197 6.10 -5.64 1.08
CA HIS A 197 7.38 -5.28 0.46
C HIS A 197 8.34 -6.47 0.34
N VAL A 198 8.18 -7.51 1.17
CA VAL A 198 8.98 -8.74 1.13
C VAL A 198 8.32 -9.77 0.23
N ILE A 199 7.02 -10.03 0.40
CA ILE A 199 6.30 -11.04 -0.37
C ILE A 199 6.34 -10.76 -1.86
N PHE A 200 6.23 -9.49 -2.26
CA PHE A 200 6.21 -9.11 -3.66
C PHE A 200 7.58 -8.56 -4.13
N SER A 201 8.68 -8.83 -3.41
CA SER A 201 10.02 -8.49 -3.88
C SER A 201 10.62 -9.59 -4.76
N ASP A 202 11.80 -9.31 -5.30
CA ASP A 202 12.65 -10.33 -5.91
C ASP A 202 13.51 -11.09 -4.90
N ASP A 203 13.65 -10.57 -3.68
CA ASP A 203 14.45 -11.14 -2.58
C ASP A 203 13.53 -11.49 -1.39
N ILE A 204 12.77 -12.57 -1.56
CA ILE A 204 11.79 -13.03 -0.56
C ILE A 204 12.55 -13.77 0.53
N TYR A 205 12.54 -13.25 1.75
CA TYR A 205 13.14 -13.89 2.91
C TYR A 205 12.10 -14.43 3.89
N SER A 206 12.54 -15.39 4.72
CA SER A 206 11.65 -16.12 5.63
C SER A 206 11.25 -15.30 6.86
N GLY A 207 10.02 -15.52 7.31
CA GLY A 207 9.48 -15.10 8.60
C GLY A 207 9.12 -16.31 9.46
N VAL A 208 9.20 -16.12 10.78
CA VAL A 208 8.72 -17.08 11.77
C VAL A 208 7.29 -16.76 12.15
N GLU A 209 6.53 -17.79 12.50
CA GLU A 209 5.18 -17.62 13.03
C GLU A 209 5.18 -16.73 14.28
N VAL A 210 4.21 -15.81 14.30
CA VAL A 210 3.88 -14.94 15.43
C VAL A 210 2.38 -15.08 15.67
N ILE A 211 2.01 -15.65 16.82
CA ILE A 211 0.62 -15.84 17.23
C ILE A 211 0.21 -14.62 18.08
N TYR A 212 -0.63 -13.73 17.55
CA TYR A 212 -1.07 -12.53 18.28
C TYR A 212 -2.50 -12.61 18.82
N ASN A 213 -3.27 -13.61 18.40
CA ASN A 213 -4.59 -13.87 18.95
C ASN A 213 -4.96 -15.35 18.79
N SER A 214 -5.67 -15.91 19.77
CA SER A 214 -6.17 -17.28 19.73
C SER A 214 -7.63 -17.31 20.17
N GLU A 215 -8.51 -17.77 19.29
CA GLU A 215 -9.95 -17.86 19.53
C GLU A 215 -10.49 -19.20 19.03
N ASN A 216 -11.28 -19.89 19.85
CA ASN A 216 -11.93 -21.16 19.50
C ASN A 216 -10.98 -22.24 18.96
N GLY A 217 -9.76 -22.31 19.51
CA GLY A 217 -8.75 -23.28 19.08
C GLY A 217 -8.07 -22.96 17.75
N LEU A 218 -8.31 -21.78 17.18
CA LEU A 218 -7.64 -21.27 15.99
C LEU A 218 -6.79 -20.04 16.35
N ASN A 219 -5.55 -20.05 15.88
CA ASN A 219 -4.57 -18.98 16.01
C ASN A 219 -4.66 -18.05 14.81
N GLU A 220 -4.71 -16.76 15.09
CA GLU A 220 -4.42 -15.72 14.13
C GLU A 220 -2.92 -15.43 14.15
N ILE A 221 -2.30 -15.55 12.99
CA ILE A 221 -0.85 -15.53 12.84
C ILE A 221 -0.38 -14.52 11.81
N LEU A 222 0.87 -14.09 11.94
CA LEU A 222 1.68 -13.48 10.89
C LEU A 222 3.01 -14.24 10.81
N TYR A 223 3.64 -14.20 9.64
CA TYR A 223 5.03 -14.62 9.50
C TYR A 223 5.89 -13.36 9.52
N LEU A 224 6.72 -13.15 10.54
CA LEU A 224 7.56 -11.95 10.65
C LEU A 224 9.02 -12.38 10.79
N ASP A 225 9.94 -11.68 10.15
CA ASP A 225 11.35 -11.97 10.36
C ASP A 225 11.78 -11.61 11.80
N PRO A 226 12.59 -12.45 12.46
CA PRO A 226 12.87 -12.31 13.89
C PRO A 226 13.60 -11.03 14.29
N HIS A 227 14.34 -10.40 13.36
CA HIS A 227 15.29 -9.33 13.69
C HIS A 227 14.87 -7.95 13.16
N GLY A 228 13.92 -7.89 12.23
CA GLY A 228 13.35 -6.68 11.64
C GLY A 228 11.91 -6.49 12.06
N HIS A 229 10.96 -7.06 11.31
CA HIS A 229 9.53 -6.78 11.50
C HIS A 229 9.03 -7.22 12.88
N LYS A 230 9.43 -8.40 13.37
CA LYS A 230 8.99 -8.88 14.69
C LYS A 230 9.36 -7.88 15.80
N VAL A 231 10.57 -7.31 15.72
CA VAL A 231 11.05 -6.29 16.68
C VAL A 231 10.36 -4.95 16.46
N LYS A 232 10.27 -4.47 15.21
CA LYS A 232 9.64 -3.20 14.82
C LYS A 232 8.21 -3.08 15.38
N TYR A 233 7.45 -4.17 15.31
CA TYR A 233 6.04 -4.20 15.72
C TYR A 233 5.83 -4.65 17.18
N GLY A 234 6.90 -4.78 17.98
CA GLY A 234 6.78 -5.16 19.39
C GLY A 234 6.33 -6.59 19.62
N MET A 235 6.50 -7.46 18.62
CA MET A 235 6.01 -8.83 18.62
C MET A 235 7.04 -9.83 19.17
N SER A 236 8.15 -9.37 19.74
CA SER A 236 9.23 -10.23 20.23
C SER A 236 8.82 -11.19 21.36
N GLY A 237 7.75 -10.86 22.12
CA GLY A 237 7.19 -11.70 23.17
C GLY A 237 6.12 -12.69 22.72
N PHE A 238 5.82 -12.74 21.42
CA PHE A 238 4.81 -13.58 20.79
C PHE A 238 5.42 -14.68 19.90
#